data_AF-A0A915MXN6-F1
#
_entry.id   AF-A0A915MXN6-F1
#
_cell.length_a   1.000
_cell.length_b   1.000
_cell.length_c   1.000
_cell.angle_alpha   90.00
_cell.angle_beta   90.00
_cell.angle_gamma   90.00
#
_symmetry.space_group_name_H-M   'P 1'
#
loop_
_entity.id
_entity.type
_entity.pdbx_description
1 polymer ?
#
loop_
_entity_poly.entity_id
_entity_poly.type
_entity_poly.pdbx_seq_one_letter_code
_entity_poly.pdbx_strand_id
1 'polypeptide(L)'
;ALRPDRLHAGINRFASKVLGIESLSSQHLDILAIHKEEPSSRPILLLVSPGSSADPSAELIECARQQQRKLHQMAFGQPGTESIVLQMLRQCFKDGDWICLSNAHLSTPSLLGKLLVEISVRGPLNK
;
A
#
# COMPACT_ATOMS: atom_id res chain seq x y z
N ALA A 1 -2.97 22.42 37.64
CA ALA A 1 -2.89 22.02 36.22
C ALA A 1 -4.22 22.38 35.56
N LEU A 2 -4.22 23.34 34.63
CA LEU A 2 -5.46 24.01 34.19
C LEU A 2 -5.73 23.68 32.72
N ARG A 3 -6.78 22.89 32.48
CA ARG A 3 -7.38 22.55 31.16
C ARG A 3 -6.76 21.38 30.36
N PRO A 4 -6.93 20.12 30.82
CA PRO A 4 -6.57 18.94 30.03
C PRO A 4 -7.29 18.85 28.67
N ASP A 5 -8.46 19.47 28.53
CA ASP A 5 -9.19 19.62 27.26
C ASP A 5 -8.38 20.34 26.18
N ARG A 6 -7.45 21.23 26.58
CA ARG A 6 -6.60 21.98 25.65
C ARG A 6 -5.25 21.31 25.38
N LEU A 7 -4.97 20.18 26.03
CA LEU A 7 -3.68 19.52 25.91
C LEU A 7 -3.40 19.11 24.46
N HIS A 8 -4.38 18.51 23.78
CA HIS A 8 -4.24 18.12 22.37
C HIS A 8 -3.85 19.31 21.49
N ALA A 9 -4.61 20.41 21.57
CA ALA A 9 -4.33 21.62 20.80
C ALA A 9 -2.98 22.25 21.15
N GLY A 10 -2.61 22.23 22.43
CA GLY A 10 -1.32 22.72 22.91
C GLY A 10 -0.14 21.92 22.35
N ILE A 11 -0.24 20.59 22.35
CA ILE A 11 0.75 19.68 21.76
C ILE A 11 0.86 19.92 20.26
N ASN A 12 -0.27 19.97 19.54
CA ASN A 12 -0.24 20.18 18.09
C ASN A 12 0.41 21.52 17.72
N ARG A 13 0.03 22.61 18.41
CA ARG A 13 0.62 23.93 18.19
C ARG A 13 2.12 23.95 18.48
N PHE A 14 2.54 23.30 19.56
CA PHE A 14 3.95 23.22 19.92
C PHE A 14 4.74 22.46 18.85
N ALA A 15 4.30 21.25 18.48
CA ALA A 15 4.98 20.43 17.48
C ALA A 15 5.01 21.10 16.10
N SER A 16 3.90 21.67 15.61
CA SER A 16 3.87 22.46 14.37
C SER A 16 4.90 23.61 14.38
N LYS A 17 4.98 24.36 15.49
CA LYS A 17 5.94 25.47 15.62
C LYS A 17 7.39 24.99 15.63
N VAL A 18 7.68 23.89 16.31
CA VAL A 18 9.04 23.32 16.40
C VAL A 18 9.49 22.75 15.05
N LEU A 19 8.59 22.08 14.34
CA LEU A 19 8.86 21.48 13.03
C LEU A 19 8.80 22.48 11.87
N GLY A 20 8.29 23.69 12.11
CA GLY A 20 8.14 24.72 11.06
C GLY A 20 7.07 24.38 10.03
N ILE A 21 6.06 23.59 10.39
CA ILE A 21 4.98 23.16 9.49
C ILE A 21 3.65 23.78 9.91
N GLU A 22 2.78 24.06 8.94
CA GLU A 22 1.49 24.70 9.18
C GLU A 22 0.49 23.78 9.91
N SER A 23 0.56 22.47 9.67
CA SER A 23 -0.33 21.48 10.25
C SER A 23 0.35 20.13 10.42
N LEU A 24 -0.02 19.40 11.48
CA LEU A 24 0.37 18.00 11.70
C LEU A 24 -0.59 17.01 11.01
N SER A 25 -1.62 17.50 10.32
CA SER A 25 -2.51 16.62 9.56
C SER A 25 -1.72 15.84 8.51
N SER A 26 -1.89 14.52 8.50
CA SER A 26 -1.39 13.64 7.44
C SER A 26 -1.83 14.18 6.08
N GLN A 27 -0.92 14.17 5.11
CA GLN A 27 -1.29 14.33 3.71
C GLN A 27 -2.26 13.21 3.31
N HIS A 28 -3.19 13.51 2.41
CA HIS A 28 -4.04 12.49 1.79
C HIS A 28 -3.14 11.48 1.05
N LEU A 29 -3.54 10.21 1.03
CA LEU A 29 -2.80 9.16 0.33
C LEU A 29 -2.77 9.48 -1.17
N ASP A 30 -1.59 9.79 -1.72
CA ASP A 30 -1.40 9.96 -3.16
C ASP A 30 -0.67 8.72 -3.72
N ILE A 31 -1.45 7.81 -4.28
CA ILE A 31 -0.94 6.55 -4.85
C ILE A 31 0.03 6.82 -6.01
N LEU A 32 -0.19 7.88 -6.79
CA LEU A 32 0.67 8.21 -7.92
C LEU A 32 2.02 8.75 -7.46
N ALA A 33 2.03 9.58 -6.42
CA ALA A 33 3.27 10.05 -5.81
C ALA A 33 4.08 8.87 -5.25
N ILE A 34 3.44 7.98 -4.49
CA ILE A 34 4.09 6.77 -3.95
C ILE A 34 4.64 5.91 -5.09
N HIS A 35 3.87 5.68 -6.16
CA HIS A 35 4.34 4.89 -7.29
C HIS A 35 5.62 5.45 -7.94
N LYS A 36 5.78 6.78 -7.99
CA LYS A 36 6.95 7.43 -8.57
C LYS A 36 8.18 7.36 -7.66
N GLU A 37 7.97 7.38 -6.35
CA GLU A 37 9.04 7.34 -5.35
C GLU A 37 9.51 5.91 -5.07
N GLU A 38 8.62 4.93 -5.23
CA GLU A 38 8.86 3.55 -4.83
C GLU A 38 9.33 2.63 -5.95
N PRO A 39 10.43 1.88 -5.75
CA PRO A 39 10.87 0.90 -6.73
C PRO A 39 9.92 -0.30 -6.77
N SER A 40 9.72 -0.88 -7.96
CA SER A 40 8.85 -2.06 -8.15
C SER A 40 9.31 -3.32 -7.39
N SER A 41 10.55 -3.35 -6.88
CA SER A 41 11.04 -4.41 -5.99
C SER A 41 10.55 -4.29 -4.54
N ARG A 42 9.86 -3.20 -4.18
CA ARG A 42 9.35 -2.97 -2.83
C ARG A 42 7.83 -2.98 -2.85
N PRO A 43 7.18 -3.99 -2.24
CA PRO A 43 5.72 -4.02 -2.17
C PRO A 43 5.20 -2.92 -1.25
N ILE A 44 4.09 -2.30 -1.65
CA ILE A 44 3.39 -1.27 -0.87
C ILE A 44 2.34 -1.97 -0.01
N LEU A 45 2.43 -1.79 1.32
CA LEU A 45 1.43 -2.29 2.27
C LEU A 45 0.49 -1.17 2.68
N LEU A 46 -0.79 -1.31 2.35
CA LEU A 46 -1.84 -0.36 2.75
C LEU A 46 -2.56 -0.90 3.99
N LEU A 47 -2.51 -0.14 5.08
CA LEU A 47 -3.21 -0.45 6.32
C LEU A 47 -4.58 0.23 6.32
N VAL A 48 -5.64 -0.56 6.34
CA VAL A 48 -7.02 -0.06 6.36
C VAL A 48 -7.65 -0.34 7.71
N SER A 49 -8.21 0.69 8.34
CA SER A 49 -8.96 0.54 9.59
C SER A 49 -10.39 0.06 9.31
N PRO A 50 -10.91 -0.92 10.07
CA PRO A 50 -12.29 -1.38 9.91
C PRO A 50 -13.26 -0.22 10.17
N GLY A 51 -14.23 -0.02 9.26
CA GLY A 51 -15.20 1.08 9.35
C GLY A 51 -14.70 2.45 8.89
N SER A 52 -13.45 2.56 8.41
CA SER A 52 -13.01 3.75 7.70
C SER A 52 -13.60 3.74 6.29
N SER A 53 -14.14 4.88 5.84
CA SER A 53 -14.64 5.08 4.48
C SER A 53 -13.55 5.09 3.40
N ALA A 54 -12.29 4.88 3.77
CA ALA A 54 -11.15 4.92 2.88
C ALA A 54 -10.74 3.50 2.44
N ASP A 55 -11.51 2.91 1.53
CA ASP A 55 -11.03 1.80 0.71
C ASP A 55 -10.25 2.39 -0.49
N PRO A 56 -8.92 2.17 -0.58
CA PRO A 56 -8.10 2.75 -1.64
C PRO A 56 -8.30 2.07 -3.01
N SER A 57 -9.16 1.04 -3.10
CA SER A 57 -9.34 0.26 -4.33
C SER A 57 -9.74 1.10 -5.54
N ALA A 58 -10.64 2.07 -5.36
CA ALA A 58 -11.10 2.93 -6.46
C ALA A 58 -9.98 3.83 -6.99
N GLU A 59 -9.23 4.47 -6.09
CA GLU A 59 -8.08 5.31 -6.44
C GLU A 59 -6.96 4.49 -7.09
N LEU A 60 -6.74 3.25 -6.63
CA LEU A 60 -5.74 2.35 -7.19
C LEU A 60 -6.09 1.92 -8.62
N ILE A 61 -7.37 1.61 -8.89
CA ILE A 61 -7.85 1.29 -10.25
C ILE A 61 -7.63 2.48 -11.18
N GLU A 62 -8.01 3.68 -10.74
CA GLU A 62 -7.87 4.89 -11.54
C GLU A 62 -6.40 5.22 -11.79
N CYS A 63 -5.54 5.08 -10.78
CA CYS A 63 -4.09 5.27 -10.93
C CYS A 63 -3.50 4.25 -11.93
N ALA A 64 -3.84 2.97 -11.85
CA ALA A 64 -3.37 1.96 -12.79
C ALA A 64 -3.80 2.29 -14.23
N ARG A 65 -5.05 2.76 -14.41
CA ARG A 65 -5.58 3.22 -15.70
C ARG A 65 -4.78 4.39 -16.26
N GLN A 66 -4.44 5.38 -15.43
CA GLN A 66 -3.60 6.51 -15.82
C GLN A 66 -2.18 6.09 -16.20
N GLN A 67 -1.64 5.05 -15.55
CA GLN A 67 -0.35 4.46 -15.90
C GLN A 67 -0.42 3.48 -17.08
N GLN A 68 -1.58 3.32 -17.72
CA GLN A 68 -1.82 2.36 -18.80
C GLN A 68 -1.44 0.93 -18.42
N ARG A 69 -1.64 0.56 -17.16
CA ARG A 69 -1.39 -0.77 -16.62
C ARG A 69 -2.70 -1.45 -16.25
N LYS A 70 -2.73 -2.78 -16.36
CA LYS A 70 -3.85 -3.56 -15.83
C LYS A 70 -3.64 -3.78 -14.34
N LEU A 71 -4.72 -3.68 -13.56
CA LEU A 71 -4.72 -4.02 -12.14
C LEU A 71 -5.41 -5.38 -11.93
N HIS A 72 -4.65 -6.35 -11.42
CA HIS A 72 -5.14 -7.65 -10.99
C HIS A 72 -5.42 -7.63 -9.49
N GLN A 73 -6.65 -7.95 -9.10
CA GLN A 73 -7.05 -7.95 -7.68
C GLN A 73 -7.36 -9.37 -7.22
N MET A 74 -6.82 -9.76 -6.07
CA MET A 74 -7.08 -11.05 -5.43
C MET A 74 -7.13 -10.87 -3.92
N ALA A 75 -7.83 -11.77 -3.22
CA ALA A 75 -7.91 -11.76 -1.76
C ALA A 75 -7.28 -13.04 -1.19
N PHE A 76 -6.53 -12.92 -0.10
CA PHE A 76 -6.10 -14.08 0.67
C PHE A 76 -7.28 -14.71 1.43
N GLY A 77 -7.11 -15.96 1.85
CA GLY A 77 -8.11 -16.72 2.61
C GLY A 77 -9.09 -17.53 1.76
N GLN A 78 -9.04 -17.41 0.42
CA GLN A 78 -9.76 -18.31 -0.46
C GLN A 78 -8.99 -19.64 -0.65
N PRO A 79 -9.61 -20.81 -0.42
CA PRO A 79 -8.95 -22.10 -0.59
C PRO A 79 -8.36 -22.28 -2.00
N GLY A 80 -7.11 -22.78 -2.09
CA GLY A 80 -6.47 -23.11 -3.36
C GLY A 80 -5.91 -21.93 -4.17
N THR A 81 -5.93 -20.70 -3.63
CA THR A 81 -5.44 -19.51 -4.35
C THR A 81 -3.93 -19.29 -4.30
N GLU A 82 -3.21 -20.01 -3.43
CA GLU A 82 -1.78 -19.76 -3.18
C GLU A 82 -0.90 -19.89 -4.43
N SER A 83 -1.15 -20.92 -5.25
CA SER A 83 -0.43 -21.14 -6.52
C SER A 83 -0.82 -20.11 -7.58
N ILE A 84 -2.09 -19.72 -7.61
CA ILE A 84 -2.65 -18.72 -8.53
C ILE A 84 -2.01 -17.36 -8.25
N VAL A 85 -1.86 -16.98 -6.98
CA VAL A 85 -1.25 -15.70 -6.59
C VAL A 85 0.19 -15.60 -7.08
N LEU A 86 1.00 -16.65 -6.88
CA LEU A 86 2.38 -16.69 -7.36
C LEU A 86 2.47 -16.65 -8.89
N GLN A 87 1.59 -17.37 -9.59
CA GLN A 87 1.54 -17.35 -11.04
C GLN A 87 1.15 -15.96 -11.57
N MET A 88 0.14 -15.33 -10.97
CA MET A 88 -0.31 -13.99 -11.33
C MET A 88 0.77 -12.95 -11.08
N LEU A 89 1.47 -13.04 -9.94
CA LEU A 89 2.61 -12.18 -9.63
C LEU A 89 3.69 -12.27 -10.71
N ARG A 90 4.05 -13.49 -11.13
CA ARG A 90 5.01 -13.73 -12.21
C ARG A 90 4.54 -13.16 -13.55
N GLN A 91 3.25 -13.23 -13.83
CA GLN A 91 2.67 -12.68 -15.05
C GLN A 91 2.71 -11.14 -15.02
N CYS A 92 2.32 -10.54 -13.89
CA CYS A 92 2.39 -9.10 -13.68
C CYS A 92 3.83 -8.58 -13.83
N PHE A 93 4.82 -9.31 -13.33
CA PHE A 93 6.23 -8.96 -13.57
C PHE A 93 6.58 -8.93 -15.06
N LYS A 94 6.12 -9.91 -15.85
CA LYS A 94 6.42 -9.98 -17.30
C LYS A 94 5.73 -8.86 -18.08
N ASP A 95 4.46 -8.60 -17.77
CA ASP A 95 3.62 -7.66 -18.52
C ASP A 95 3.84 -6.20 -18.03
N GLY A 96 4.44 -6.04 -16.85
CA GLY A 96 4.55 -4.77 -16.14
C GLY A 96 3.21 -4.29 -15.58
N ASP A 97 2.27 -5.21 -15.38
CA ASP A 97 0.96 -4.96 -14.79
C ASP A 97 1.02 -4.96 -13.26
N TRP A 98 -0.04 -4.45 -12.63
CA TRP A 98 -0.13 -4.30 -11.19
C TRP A 98 -0.93 -5.45 -10.57
N ILE A 99 -0.53 -5.84 -9.36
CA ILE A 99 -1.23 -6.83 -8.55
C ILE A 99 -1.53 -6.24 -7.18
N CYS A 100 -2.79 -6.32 -6.75
CA CYS A 100 -3.26 -5.94 -5.42
C CYS A 100 -3.77 -7.19 -4.70
N LEU A 101 -3.21 -7.44 -3.52
CA LEU A 101 -3.57 -8.58 -2.67
C LEU A 101 -4.27 -8.05 -1.41
N SER A 102 -5.59 -8.21 -1.35
CA SER A 102 -6.39 -7.79 -0.20
C SER A 102 -6.44 -8.87 0.88
N ASN A 103 -6.80 -8.46 2.10
CA ASN A 103 -6.87 -9.32 3.28
C ASN A 103 -5.54 -10.02 3.62
N ALA A 104 -4.40 -9.32 3.49
CA ALA A 104 -3.07 -9.87 3.78
C ALA A 104 -2.95 -10.52 5.16
N HIS A 105 -3.76 -10.09 6.14
CA HIS A 105 -3.86 -10.68 7.48
C HIS A 105 -4.38 -12.13 7.50
N LEU A 106 -5.05 -12.60 6.45
CA LEU A 106 -5.49 -13.99 6.28
C LEU A 106 -4.44 -14.88 5.60
N SER A 107 -3.29 -14.31 5.21
CA SER A 107 -2.23 -15.07 4.51
C SER A 107 -1.42 -15.92 5.48
N THR A 108 -0.92 -17.06 5.00
CA THR A 108 0.02 -17.88 5.76
C THR A 108 1.43 -17.27 5.71
N PRO A 109 2.22 -17.35 6.79
CA PRO A 109 3.61 -16.86 6.77
C PRO A 109 4.46 -17.49 5.66
N SER A 110 4.20 -18.76 5.33
CA SER A 110 4.86 -19.49 4.24
C SER A 110 4.60 -18.85 2.87
N LEU A 111 3.34 -18.47 2.59
CA LEU A 111 2.99 -17.82 1.33
C LEU A 111 3.60 -16.43 1.22
N LEU A 112 3.51 -15.62 2.28
CA LEU A 112 4.15 -14.29 2.32
C LEU A 112 5.66 -14.39 2.08
N GLY A 113 6.33 -15.36 2.71
CA GLY A 113 7.76 -15.62 2.48
C GLY A 113 8.06 -15.94 1.01
N LYS A 114 7.27 -16.81 0.37
CA LYS A 114 7.42 -17.13 -1.06
C LYS A 114 7.24 -15.91 -1.96
N LEU A 115 6.23 -15.07 -1.68
CA LEU A 115 5.98 -13.84 -2.43
C LEU A 115 7.16 -12.87 -2.31
N LEU A 116 7.66 -12.65 -1.10
CA LEU A 116 8.81 -11.78 -0.84
C LEU A 116 10.07 -12.27 -1.57
N VAL A 117 10.32 -13.58 -1.55
CA VAL A 117 11.44 -14.18 -2.31
C VAL A 117 11.25 -13.96 -3.81
N GLU A 118 10.06 -14.20 -4.36
CA GLU A 118 9.78 -14.01 -5.78
C GLU A 118 9.98 -12.53 -6.20
N ILE A 119 9.53 -11.58 -5.37
CA ILE A 119 9.72 -10.14 -5.59
C ILE A 119 11.21 -9.77 -5.55
N SER A 120 11.95 -10.28 -4.58
CA SER A 120 13.38 -9.99 -4.42
C SER A 120 14.23 -10.54 -5.56
N VAL A 121 13.91 -11.74 -6.05
CA VAL A 121 14.64 -12.40 -7.16
C VAL A 121 14.38 -11.70 -8.50
N ARG A 122 13.16 -11.18 -8.71
CA ARG A 122 12.74 -10.55 -9.97
C ARG A 122 12.72 -9.02 -9.87
N GLY A 123 13.65 -8.43 -9.12
CA GLY A 123 13.87 -6.98 -9.04
C GLY A 123 13.80 -6.30 -10.41
N PRO A 124 13.46 -4.99 -10.45
CA PRO A 124 12.81 -4.34 -11.59
C PRO A 124 13.48 -4.75 -12.89
N LEU A 125 12.67 -5.24 -13.84
CA LEU A 125 13.12 -5.44 -15.21
C LEU A 125 13.71 -4.11 -15.67
N ASN A 126 15.03 -4.06 -15.78
CA ASN A 126 15.75 -2.95 -16.38
C ASN A 126 15.04 -2.59 -17.68
N LYS A 127 14.45 -1.39 -17.72
CA LYS A 127 14.24 -0.66 -18.96
C LYS A 127 15.42 0.27 -19.16
#